data_AF-I0WT22-F1
#
_entry.id   AF-I0WT22-F1
#
_cell.length_a   1.000
_cell.length_b   1.000
_cell.length_c   1.000
_cell.angle_alpha   90.00
_cell.angle_beta   90.00
_cell.angle_gamma   90.00
#
_symmetry.space_group_name_H-M   'P 1'
#
loop_
_entity.id
_entity.type
_entity.pdbx_description
1 polymer ?
#
loop_
_entity_poly.entity_id
_entity_poly.type
_entity_poly.pdbx_seq_one_letter_code
_entity_poly.pdbx_strand_id
1 'polypeptide(L)'
;MIEVDYIDVIGAQSVLEVAEVVAAALGARMEMGGEPGLIVVTGAPDPDLRIVIGLAINDRGLPDRWTRRITITHERGGDERRRWAQYLHGALTERRNWTLTSP
;
A
#
# COMPACT_ATOMS: atom_id res chain seq x y z
N MET A 1 18.47 -9.05 -0.69
CA MET A 1 17.12 -8.90 -1.28
C MET A 1 16.26 -8.29 -0.18
N ILE A 2 15.71 -7.09 -0.36
CA ILE A 2 14.84 -6.48 0.66
C ILE A 2 13.54 -7.28 0.61
N GLU A 3 13.20 -7.98 1.69
CA GLU A 3 11.88 -8.57 1.82
C GLU A 3 10.85 -7.45 1.81
N VAL A 4 9.80 -7.61 1.00
CA VAL A 4 8.72 -6.64 0.86
C VAL A 4 7.41 -7.32 1.21
N ASP A 5 6.59 -6.64 2.01
CA ASP A 5 5.19 -7.03 2.19
C ASP A 5 4.34 -6.18 1.27
N TYR A 6 3.24 -6.73 0.77
CA TYR A 6 2.35 -5.97 -0.09
C TYR A 6 0.88 -6.29 0.19
N ILE A 7 0.03 -5.32 -0.13
CA ILE A 7 -1.43 -5.45 -0.09
C ILE A 7 -1.95 -5.05 -1.47
N ASP A 8 -2.59 -5.99 -2.14
CA ASP A 8 -3.34 -5.73 -3.35
C ASP A 8 -4.76 -5.28 -2.99
N VAL A 9 -5.19 -4.19 -3.60
CA VAL A 9 -6.47 -3.53 -3.34
C VAL A 9 -7.37 -3.67 -4.56
N ILE A 10 -8.41 -4.48 -4.43
CA ILE A 10 -9.39 -4.74 -5.47
C ILE A 10 -10.66 -3.94 -5.18
N GLY A 11 -11.19 -3.28 -6.21
CA GLY A 11 -12.36 -2.40 -6.12
C GLY A 11 -12.02 -0.92 -5.95
N ALA A 12 -10.73 -0.57 -5.79
CA ALA A 12 -10.28 0.82 -5.89
C ALA A 12 -10.23 1.28 -7.35
N GLN A 13 -10.72 2.49 -7.61
CA GLN A 13 -10.80 3.11 -8.94
C GLN A 13 -9.44 3.62 -9.42
N SER A 14 -8.55 4.05 -8.52
CA SER A 14 -7.25 4.62 -8.89
C SER A 14 -6.16 4.40 -7.85
N VAL A 15 -4.89 4.53 -8.25
CA VAL A 15 -3.74 4.56 -7.34
C VAL A 15 -3.85 5.74 -6.37
N LEU A 16 -4.34 6.89 -6.85
CA LEU A 16 -4.56 8.09 -6.04
C LEU A 16 -5.57 7.86 -4.92
N GLU A 17 -6.69 7.22 -5.21
CA GLU A 17 -7.70 6.88 -4.21
C GLU A 17 -7.11 6.01 -3.08
N VAL A 18 -6.31 5.01 -3.44
CA VAL A 18 -5.61 4.17 -2.44
C VAL A 18 -4.62 5.00 -1.64
N ALA A 19 -3.86 5.88 -2.29
CA ALA A 19 -2.89 6.73 -1.62
C ALA A 19 -3.53 7.71 -0.63
N GLU A 20 -4.67 8.30 -0.96
CA GLU A 20 -5.40 9.21 -0.06
C GLU A 20 -5.86 8.48 1.20
N VAL A 21 -6.40 7.27 1.05
CA VAL A 21 -6.86 6.48 2.19
C VAL A 21 -5.69 6.01 3.06
N VAL A 22 -4.57 5.60 2.46
CA VAL A 22 -3.36 5.20 3.19
C VAL A 22 -2.74 6.40 3.92
N ALA A 23 -2.62 7.55 3.27
CA ALA A 23 -2.11 8.77 3.88
C ALA A 23 -2.99 9.20 5.06
N ALA A 24 -4.31 9.16 4.91
CA ALA A 24 -5.24 9.43 5.99
C ALA A 24 -5.16 8.41 7.13
N ALA A 25 -4.91 7.14 6.84
CA ALA A 25 -4.70 6.10 7.86
C ALA A 25 -3.42 6.33 8.67
N LEU A 26 -2.36 6.78 8.01
CA LEU A 26 -1.06 7.01 8.64
C LEU A 26 -0.90 8.43 9.21
N GLY A 27 -1.82 9.36 8.94
CA GLY A 27 -1.62 10.78 9.25
C GLY A 27 -0.45 11.39 8.45
N ALA A 28 -0.20 10.86 7.26
CA ALA A 28 0.96 11.14 6.42
C ALA A 28 0.61 12.07 5.25
N ARG A 29 1.62 12.48 4.49
CA ARG A 29 1.49 13.24 3.24
C ARG A 29 1.70 12.33 2.03
N MET A 30 1.21 12.76 0.88
CA MET A 30 1.45 12.08 -0.39
C MET A 30 2.42 12.89 -1.23
N GLU A 31 3.36 12.19 -1.87
CA GLU A 31 4.21 12.72 -2.91
C GLU A 31 4.00 11.90 -4.18
N MET A 32 3.77 12.57 -5.30
CA MET A 32 3.77 11.91 -6.61
C MET A 32 5.18 11.36 -6.82
N GLY A 33 5.31 10.04 -6.76
CA GLY A 33 6.61 9.36 -6.84
C GLY A 33 7.25 9.58 -8.20
N GLY A 34 8.58 9.62 -8.25
CA GLY A 34 9.35 9.96 -9.46
C GLY A 34 9.11 9.07 -10.69
N GLU A 35 8.56 7.86 -10.51
CA GLU A 35 8.14 6.97 -11.61
C GLU A 35 6.66 7.21 -11.96
N PRO A 36 6.30 7.37 -13.25
CA PRO A 36 4.91 7.56 -13.67
C PRO A 36 3.98 6.46 -13.15
N GLY A 37 2.92 6.86 -12.45
CA GLY A 37 1.91 5.94 -11.91
C GLY A 37 2.22 5.37 -10.53
N LEU A 38 3.30 5.80 -9.87
CA LEU A 38 3.58 5.50 -8.47
C LEU A 38 3.31 6.71 -7.56
N ILE A 39 2.75 6.45 -6.38
CA ILE A 39 2.58 7.45 -5.31
C ILE A 39 3.33 6.95 -4.09
N VAL A 40 4.14 7.84 -3.51
CA VAL A 40 4.87 7.57 -2.26
C VAL A 40 4.14 8.27 -1.13
N VAL A 41 3.91 7.56 -0.03
CA VAL A 41 3.38 8.17 1.19
C VAL A 41 4.56 8.52 2.10
N THR A 42 4.72 9.82 2.38
CA THR A 42 5.83 10.40 3.12
C THR A 42 5.36 11.05 4.42
N GLY A 43 6.26 11.22 5.40
CA GLY A 43 5.88 11.79 6.70
C GLY A 43 4.97 10.88 7.53
N ALA A 44 5.08 9.57 7.34
CA ALA A 44 4.53 8.59 8.27
C ALA A 44 5.13 8.80 9.68
N PRO A 45 4.41 8.41 10.75
CA PRO A 45 4.89 8.55 12.13
C PRO A 45 6.19 7.77 12.38
N ASP A 46 6.45 6.73 11.57
CA ASP A 46 7.72 6.02 11.57
C ASP A 46 8.57 6.48 10.38
N PRO A 47 9.74 7.11 10.60
CA PRO A 47 10.61 7.57 9.53
C PRO A 47 11.25 6.42 8.74
N ASP A 48 11.30 5.22 9.32
CA ASP A 48 11.90 4.03 8.68
C ASP A 48 10.87 3.25 7.84
N LEU A 49 9.59 3.66 7.89
CA LEU A 49 8.51 3.11 7.09
C LEU A 49 8.45 3.80 5.73
N ARG A 50 8.50 2.99 4.66
CA ARG A 50 8.28 3.47 3.30
C ARG A 50 7.15 2.71 2.63
N ILE A 51 6.18 3.48 2.13
CA ILE A 51 5.01 2.98 1.43
C ILE A 51 5.01 3.51 0.00
N VAL A 52 4.90 2.59 -0.97
CA VAL A 52 4.81 2.90 -2.40
C VAL A 52 3.58 2.25 -2.97
N ILE A 53 2.75 3.02 -3.66
CA ILE A 53 1.47 2.57 -4.20
C ILE A 53 1.52 2.67 -5.72
N GLY A 54 1.17 1.60 -6.41
CA GLY A 54 1.26 1.52 -7.87
C GLY A 54 0.32 0.50 -8.48
N LEU A 55 0.37 0.35 -9.80
CA LEU A 55 -0.29 -0.75 -10.50
C LEU A 55 0.59 -1.99 -10.50
N ALA A 56 -0.01 -3.15 -10.24
CA ALA A 56 0.64 -4.45 -10.34
C ALA A 56 -0.23 -5.41 -11.15
N ILE A 57 0.41 -6.39 -11.80
CA ILE A 57 -0.32 -7.47 -12.47
C ILE A 57 -0.90 -8.40 -11.40
N ASN A 58 -2.19 -8.69 -11.54
CA ASN A 58 -2.88 -9.60 -10.67
C ASN A 58 -2.86 -11.01 -11.25
N ASP A 59 -1.94 -11.84 -10.76
CA ASP A 59 -1.78 -13.23 -11.23
C ASP A 59 -2.80 -14.20 -10.60
N ARG A 60 -3.73 -13.70 -9.76
CA ARG A 60 -4.71 -14.54 -9.02
C ARG A 60 -5.97 -14.90 -9.83
N GLY A 61 -5.97 -14.70 -11.14
CA GLY A 61 -7.08 -15.09 -12.03
C GLY A 61 -8.36 -14.24 -11.88
N LEU A 62 -8.23 -13.03 -11.36
CA LEU A 62 -9.33 -12.07 -11.24
C LEU A 62 -9.61 -11.38 -12.60
N PRO A 63 -10.85 -10.90 -12.83
CA PRO A 63 -11.25 -10.33 -14.12
C PRO A 63 -10.44 -9.08 -14.49
N ASP A 64 -10.01 -8.30 -13.50
CA ASP A 64 -9.08 -7.20 -13.69
C ASP A 64 -7.64 -7.71 -13.61
N ARG A 65 -6.96 -7.67 -14.76
CA ARG A 65 -5.52 -8.00 -14.89
C ARG A 65 -4.62 -7.08 -14.05
N TRP A 66 -5.10 -5.90 -13.70
CA TRP A 66 -4.36 -4.88 -12.95
C TRP A 66 -4.98 -4.65 -11.58
N THR A 67 -4.15 -4.68 -10.54
CA THR A 67 -4.53 -4.33 -9.17
C THR A 67 -3.74 -3.12 -8.69
N ARG A 68 -4.25 -2.43 -7.67
CA ARG A 68 -3.50 -1.35 -7.01
C ARG A 68 -2.76 -1.99 -5.85
N ARG A 69 -1.43 -1.97 -5.90
CA ARG A 69 -0.57 -2.60 -4.90
C ARG A 69 0.03 -1.55 -3.99
N ILE A 70 -0.16 -1.74 -2.70
CA ILE A 70 0.56 -1.04 -1.64
C ILE A 70 1.79 -1.90 -1.32
N THR A 71 2.99 -1.37 -1.56
CA THR A 71 4.26 -2.00 -1.21
C THR A 71 4.79 -1.39 0.08
N ILE A 72 5.13 -2.24 1.02
CA ILE A 72 5.51 -1.87 2.38
C ILE A 72 6.95 -2.30 2.60
N THR A 73 7.80 -1.35 2.94
CA THR A 73 9.21 -1.56 3.25
C THR A 73 9.55 -0.88 4.56
N HIS A 74 10.45 -1.51 5.33
CA HIS A 74 10.86 -1.01 6.62
C HIS A 74 12.35 -1.28 6.86
N GLU A 75 13.12 -0.26 7.23
CA GLU A 75 14.58 -0.39 7.36
C GLU A 75 15.01 -1.29 8.53
N ARG A 76 14.23 -1.29 9.62
CA ARG A 76 14.51 -2.13 10.81
C ARG A 76 14.25 -3.63 10.62
N GLY A 77 13.71 -4.05 9.47
CA GLY A 77 13.52 -5.46 9.14
C GLY A 77 12.06 -5.93 9.07
N GLY A 78 11.90 -7.26 8.96
CA GLY A 78 10.63 -7.87 8.55
C GLY A 78 9.50 -7.87 9.57
N ASP A 79 9.79 -7.88 10.88
CA ASP A 79 8.73 -7.91 11.89
C ASP A 79 7.98 -6.56 11.97
N GLU A 80 8.69 -5.44 11.92
CA GLU A 80 8.08 -4.10 11.83
C GLU A 80 7.32 -3.93 10.51
N ARG A 81 7.88 -4.43 9.41
CA ARG A 81 7.21 -4.43 8.10
C ARG A 81 5.87 -5.17 8.15
N ARG A 82 5.83 -6.38 8.74
CA ARG A 82 4.59 -7.17 8.91
C ARG A 82 3.60 -6.48 9.84
N ARG A 83 4.08 -5.86 10.92
CA ARG A 83 3.23 -5.09 11.85
C ARG A 83 2.53 -3.94 11.13
N TRP A 84 3.26 -3.19 10.31
CA TRP A 84 2.69 -2.12 9.49
C TRP A 84 1.74 -2.64 8.41
N ALA A 85 2.03 -3.77 7.79
CA ALA A 85 1.12 -4.43 6.86
C ALA A 85 -0.21 -4.83 7.52
N GLN A 86 -0.17 -5.43 8.72
CA GLN A 86 -1.36 -5.77 9.48
C GLN A 86 -2.16 -4.53 9.91
N TYR A 87 -1.46 -3.49 10.39
CA TYR A 87 -2.08 -2.22 10.74
C TYR A 87 -2.83 -1.61 9.54
N LEU A 88 -2.16 -1.51 8.38
CA LEU A 88 -2.77 -0.98 7.17
C LEU A 88 -3.94 -1.84 6.69
N HIS A 89 -3.82 -3.17 6.73
CA HIS A 89 -4.92 -4.05 6.36
C HIS A 89 -6.17 -3.80 7.20
N GLY A 90 -6.03 -3.69 8.53
CA GLY A 90 -7.14 -3.34 9.42
C GLY A 90 -7.70 -1.95 9.13
N ALA A 91 -6.83 -0.95 9.05
CA ALA A 91 -7.20 0.44 8.81
C ALA A 91 -7.93 0.67 7.48
N LEU A 92 -7.58 -0.08 6.43
CA LEU A 92 -8.20 -0.03 5.11
C LEU A 92 -9.54 -0.77 5.09
N THR A 93 -9.64 -1.92 5.76
CA THR A 93 -10.89 -2.69 5.89
C THR A 93 -11.99 -1.85 6.56
N GLU A 94 -11.64 -1.03 7.55
CA GLU A 94 -12.60 -0.16 8.25
C GLU A 94 -13.02 1.07 7.42
N ARG A 95 -12.16 1.57 6.54
CA ARG A 95 -12.39 2.83 5.80
C ARG A 95 -13.11 2.64 4.46
N ARG A 96 -12.98 1.47 3.83
CA ARG A 96 -13.51 1.18 2.50
C ARG A 96 -13.92 -0.29 2.38
N ASN A 97 -14.98 -0.54 1.61
CA ASN A 97 -15.44 -1.89 1.29
C ASN A 97 -14.62 -2.53 0.16
N TRP A 98 -13.29 -2.36 0.19
CA TRP A 98 -12.39 -2.97 -0.78
C TRP A 98 -12.11 -4.41 -0.40
N THR A 99 -11.85 -5.24 -1.41
CA THR A 99 -11.27 -6.56 -1.18
C THR A 99 -9.76 -6.39 -1.10
N LEU A 100 -9.20 -6.66 0.08
CA LEU A 100 -7.77 -6.60 0.33
C LEU A 100 -7.19 -8.00 0.26
N THR A 101 -6.05 -8.14 -0.43
CA THR A 101 -5.34 -9.42 -0.48
C THR A 101 -3.86 -9.21 -0.21
N SER A 102 -3.32 -10.01 0.69
CA SER A 102 -1.90 -10.06 1.01
C SER A 102 -1.32 -11.42 0.56
N PRO A 103 0.00 -11.57 0.38
CA PRO A 103 0.63 -12.87 0.21
C PRO A 103 0.35 -13.82 1.39
#